data_AF-A0A091HCX8-F1
#
_entry.id   AF-A0A091HCX8-F1
#
_cell.length_a   1.000
_cell.length_b   1.000
_cell.length_c   1.000
_cell.angle_alpha   90.00
_cell.angle_beta   90.00
_cell.angle_gamma   90.00
#
_symmetry.space_group_name_H-M   'P 1'
#
loop_
_entity.id
_entity.type
_entity.pdbx_description
1 polymer ?
#
loop_
_entity_poly.entity_id
_entity_poly.type
_entity_poly.pdbx_seq_one_letter_code
_entity_poly.pdbx_strand_id
1 'polypeptide(L)'
;SPGKGIPLPPLCPPGIKCGGVLSAPSGNFSSPNFPGPYPYETECMWLIVVAEGSSVLLSFSHFELEYHASCAYDYLQVYNGAARDQGNLLGTFCGRSPPPPFSSAWHVMAVSIHLSVLLHHPHHPCLLADACGGQLTGLSGEITSPRYPESYPNDAECRWSIGGAGGSGPLTLVFVDFQVEGGHGCGFDYVAIFDGPTPASPRLGHYCGNARPPRTISSTPHLLIIFNSDFNIGGRGFKAYFYSAGECQEVFTAIKGNFSSPRYPNFYPNNLKCQWSIQLPSGYRVKVFFLDMELEGRSSLTGACDYDHLAAFDGGAENGSLLGHWCGRESLEPVTSRSNQLLLVLHTDRNTAKRGFSIAYVGGK
;
A
#
# COMPACT_ATOMS: atom_id res chain seq x y z
N SER A 1 25.16 52.46 13.43
CA SER A 1 24.25 51.35 13.74
C SER A 1 23.33 51.09 12.57
N PRO A 2 23.56 50.07 11.74
CA PRO A 2 22.55 49.63 10.78
C PRO A 2 21.55 48.73 11.49
N GLY A 3 20.26 48.93 11.18
CA GLY A 3 19.12 48.32 11.86
C GLY A 3 19.13 46.80 11.81
N LYS A 4 18.77 46.18 12.93
CA LYS A 4 18.41 44.77 13.00
C LYS A 4 17.21 44.55 12.08
N GLY A 5 17.44 43.89 10.94
CA GLY A 5 16.38 43.26 10.17
C GLY A 5 15.65 42.28 11.08
N ILE A 6 14.34 42.44 11.19
CA ILE A 6 13.46 41.46 11.82
C ILE A 6 13.63 40.15 11.04
N PRO A 7 13.86 38.99 11.69
CA PRO A 7 13.88 37.73 10.98
C PRO A 7 12.51 37.52 10.36
N LEU A 8 12.44 37.33 9.04
CA LEU A 8 11.26 36.77 8.40
C LEU A 8 10.91 35.45 9.14
N PRO A 9 9.63 35.19 9.45
CA PRO A 9 9.25 33.89 9.99
C PRO A 9 9.70 32.79 9.02
N PRO A 10 10.17 31.63 9.51
CA PRO A 10 10.61 30.55 8.65
C PRO A 10 9.47 30.17 7.70
N LEU A 11 9.80 30.09 6.41
CA LEU A 11 8.91 29.59 5.37
C LEU A 11 8.44 28.19 5.79
N CYS A 12 7.13 27.97 5.87
CA CYS A 12 6.57 26.66 6.18
C CYS A 12 7.00 25.65 5.10
N PRO A 13 7.54 24.47 5.48
CA PRO A 13 7.82 23.41 4.51
C PRO A 13 6.53 22.92 3.84
N PRO A 14 6.61 22.43 2.59
CA PRO A 14 5.45 21.98 1.86
C PRO A 14 4.92 20.64 2.41
N GLY A 15 3.61 20.43 2.26
CA GLY A 15 2.91 19.32 2.87
C GLY A 15 3.26 17.90 2.44
N ILE A 16 2.72 16.94 3.18
CA ILE A 16 3.07 15.52 3.08
C ILE A 16 2.10 14.80 2.12
N LYS A 17 2.66 13.96 1.23
CA LYS A 17 1.87 12.99 0.46
C LYS A 17 1.87 11.64 1.16
N CYS A 18 0.70 11.08 1.42
CA CYS A 18 0.59 9.81 2.14
C CYS A 18 -0.53 8.90 1.63
N GLY A 19 -0.59 7.67 2.17
CA GLY A 19 -1.64 6.69 1.86
C GLY A 19 -1.13 5.47 1.11
N GLY A 20 -1.99 4.81 0.34
CA GLY A 20 -1.68 3.56 -0.36
C GLY A 20 -2.88 2.64 -0.54
N VAL A 21 -2.62 1.42 -1.04
CA VAL A 21 -3.67 0.41 -1.26
C VAL A 21 -3.82 -0.45 0.00
N LEU A 22 -5.06 -0.66 0.45
CA LEU A 22 -5.43 -1.52 1.57
C LEU A 22 -6.25 -2.70 1.03
N SER A 23 -5.70 -3.91 1.09
CA SER A 23 -6.30 -5.10 0.46
C SER A 23 -6.82 -6.17 1.42
N ALA A 24 -6.79 -5.91 2.74
CA ALA A 24 -7.27 -6.86 3.73
C ALA A 24 -8.81 -6.88 3.79
N PRO A 25 -9.45 -8.02 4.14
CA PRO A 25 -10.90 -8.13 4.26
C PRO A 25 -11.48 -7.28 5.39
N SER A 26 -10.65 -6.90 6.37
CA SER A 26 -10.96 -5.93 7.41
C SER A 26 -9.70 -5.19 7.81
N GLY A 27 -9.83 -3.99 8.37
CA GLY A 27 -8.66 -3.23 8.78
C GLY A 27 -8.96 -1.80 9.21
N ASN A 28 -7.94 -1.18 9.78
CA ASN A 28 -7.95 0.18 10.27
C ASN A 28 -6.83 0.95 9.57
N PHE A 29 -7.06 2.23 9.32
CA PHE A 29 -6.04 3.19 8.92
C PHE A 29 -6.32 4.51 9.63
N SER A 30 -5.31 5.36 9.69
CA SER A 30 -5.38 6.63 10.41
C SER A 30 -4.69 7.74 9.63
N SER A 31 -5.05 8.99 9.95
CA SER A 31 -4.32 10.15 9.47
C SER A 31 -2.88 10.11 9.98
N PRO A 32 -1.94 10.78 9.28
CA PRO A 32 -0.58 10.87 9.77
C PRO A 32 -0.52 11.38 11.20
N ASN A 33 0.38 10.81 12.00
CA ASN A 33 0.64 11.17 13.39
C ASN A 33 -0.51 10.92 14.39
N PHE A 34 -1.64 10.34 13.97
CA PHE A 34 -2.71 9.93 14.89
C PHE A 34 -2.16 9.00 16.01
N PRO A 35 -2.50 9.22 17.30
CA PRO A 35 -3.53 10.11 17.85
C PRO A 35 -3.10 11.56 18.11
N GLY A 36 -1.87 11.94 17.72
CA GLY A 36 -1.40 13.32 17.75
C GLY A 36 -2.05 14.21 16.67
N PRO A 37 -1.73 15.52 16.66
CA PRO A 37 -2.28 16.46 15.69
C PRO A 37 -1.82 16.12 14.26
N TYR A 38 -2.72 16.29 13.29
CA TYR A 38 -2.44 16.07 11.88
C TYR A 38 -1.57 17.21 11.30
N PRO A 39 -0.81 16.96 10.21
CA PRO A 39 0.02 17.97 9.55
C PRO A 39 -0.80 18.90 8.66
N TYR A 40 -0.30 20.12 8.43
CA TYR A 40 -0.87 21.03 7.42
C TYR A 40 -0.39 20.66 6.00
N GLU A 41 -1.03 21.25 4.97
CA GLU A 41 -0.75 21.00 3.53
C GLU A 41 -0.78 19.53 3.06
N THR A 42 -1.36 18.63 3.84
CA THR A 42 -1.26 17.20 3.59
C THR A 42 -2.27 16.71 2.57
N GLU A 43 -1.82 15.91 1.61
CA GLU A 43 -2.67 15.18 0.67
C GLU A 43 -2.46 13.68 0.86
N CYS A 44 -3.47 13.00 1.41
CA CYS A 44 -3.43 11.56 1.56
C CYS A 44 -4.51 10.88 0.72
N MET A 45 -4.19 9.70 0.18
CA MET A 45 -5.14 8.87 -0.55
C MET A 45 -4.98 7.39 -0.19
N TRP A 46 -6.06 6.81 0.31
CA TRP A 46 -6.17 5.37 0.51
C TRP A 46 -7.12 4.78 -0.52
N LEU A 47 -6.69 3.70 -1.17
CA LEU A 47 -7.54 2.87 -2.02
C LEU A 47 -7.81 1.56 -1.28
N ILE A 48 -9.05 1.36 -0.84
CA ILE A 48 -9.50 0.14 -0.18
C ILE A 48 -10.01 -0.80 -1.26
N VAL A 49 -9.45 -2.00 -1.33
CA VAL A 49 -9.81 -3.05 -2.28
C VAL A 49 -10.15 -4.30 -1.50
N VAL A 50 -11.37 -4.81 -1.64
CA VAL A 50 -11.82 -6.06 -1.04
C VAL A 50 -12.13 -7.09 -2.15
N ALA A 51 -12.48 -8.32 -1.76
CA ALA A 51 -12.84 -9.36 -2.74
C ALA A 51 -14.08 -8.97 -3.56
N GLU A 52 -14.08 -9.27 -4.87
CA GLU A 52 -15.23 -8.99 -5.73
C GLU A 52 -16.47 -9.80 -5.35
N GLY A 53 -17.59 -9.10 -5.19
CA GLY A 53 -18.82 -9.63 -4.60
C GLY A 53 -19.04 -9.20 -3.14
N SER A 54 -18.00 -8.64 -2.51
CA SER A 54 -18.10 -7.93 -1.23
C SER A 54 -18.15 -6.41 -1.45
N SER A 55 -18.69 -5.71 -0.46
CA SER A 55 -18.66 -4.25 -0.37
C SER A 55 -17.82 -3.81 0.82
N VAL A 56 -17.09 -2.71 0.67
CA VAL A 56 -16.41 -2.04 1.77
C VAL A 56 -17.45 -1.39 2.66
N LEU A 57 -17.38 -1.64 3.97
CA LEU A 57 -18.08 -0.87 4.99
C LEU A 57 -17.05 0.00 5.71
N LEU A 58 -17.06 1.30 5.42
CA LEU A 58 -16.18 2.28 6.07
C LEU A 58 -16.91 2.92 7.26
N SER A 59 -16.30 2.88 8.43
CA SER A 59 -16.80 3.51 9.66
C SER A 59 -15.71 4.35 10.32
N PHE A 60 -16.10 5.44 10.97
CA PHE A 60 -15.18 6.36 11.64
C PHE A 60 -15.26 6.18 13.15
N SER A 61 -14.13 5.88 13.79
CA SER A 61 -14.02 5.82 15.25
C SER A 61 -13.65 7.18 15.86
N HIS A 62 -12.88 7.99 15.13
CA HIS A 62 -12.45 9.32 15.52
C HIS A 62 -12.43 10.23 14.28
N PHE A 63 -12.93 11.46 14.40
CA PHE A 63 -12.95 12.43 13.31
C PHE A 63 -12.92 13.86 13.86
N GLU A 64 -11.84 14.56 13.59
CA GLU A 64 -11.67 15.97 13.91
C GLU A 64 -10.81 16.62 12.83
N LEU A 65 -11.42 17.54 12.08
CA LEU A 65 -10.78 18.39 11.07
C LEU A 65 -11.21 19.85 11.29
N GLU A 66 -10.50 20.81 10.71
CA GLU A 66 -10.92 22.20 10.72
C GLU A 66 -12.33 22.36 10.13
N TYR A 67 -13.20 23.08 10.82
CA TYR A 67 -14.57 23.30 10.36
C TYR A 67 -14.64 24.52 9.42
N HIS A 68 -15.29 24.33 8.27
CA HIS A 68 -15.74 25.42 7.42
C HIS A 68 -17.14 25.12 6.90
N ALA A 69 -17.96 26.15 6.67
CA ALA A 69 -19.36 25.99 6.24
C ALA A 69 -19.50 25.16 4.94
N SER A 70 -18.50 25.20 4.07
CA SER A 70 -18.42 24.42 2.83
C SER A 70 -17.25 23.43 2.81
N CYS A 71 -16.59 23.17 3.95
CA CYS A 71 -15.37 22.36 4.03
C CYS A 71 -14.30 22.76 3.01
N ALA A 72 -14.04 24.07 2.88
CA ALA A 72 -13.13 24.62 1.87
C ALA A 72 -11.64 24.55 2.27
N TYR A 73 -11.36 24.27 3.54
CA TYR A 73 -10.02 24.23 4.11
C TYR A 73 -9.59 22.79 4.28
N ASP A 74 -9.77 22.23 5.47
CA ASP A 74 -9.50 20.82 5.76
C ASP A 74 -10.74 19.99 5.47
N TYR A 75 -10.56 18.89 4.72
CA TYR A 75 -11.66 18.01 4.41
C TYR A 75 -11.22 16.56 4.12
N LEU A 76 -12.16 15.65 4.38
CA LEU A 76 -12.12 14.26 3.98
C LEU A 76 -13.16 14.02 2.89
N GLN A 77 -12.73 13.42 1.78
CA GLN A 77 -13.58 12.96 0.70
C GLN A 77 -13.62 11.43 0.65
N VAL A 78 -14.83 10.88 0.51
CA VAL A 78 -15.06 9.45 0.33
C VAL A 78 -15.65 9.23 -1.05
N TYR A 79 -15.10 8.28 -1.81
CA TYR A 79 -15.52 7.97 -3.17
C TYR A 79 -15.97 6.50 -3.28
N ASN A 80 -17.07 6.30 -4.00
CA ASN A 80 -17.66 5.01 -4.33
C ASN A 80 -16.98 4.36 -5.56
N GLY A 81 -15.65 4.26 -5.53
CA GLY A 81 -14.86 3.82 -6.68
C GLY A 81 -13.36 3.99 -6.44
N ALA A 82 -12.56 3.63 -7.43
CA ALA A 82 -11.09 3.73 -7.36
C ALA A 82 -10.54 5.10 -7.80
N ALA A 83 -11.33 5.92 -8.50
CA ALA A 83 -10.91 7.20 -9.05
C ALA A 83 -11.50 8.39 -8.27
N ARG A 84 -10.82 9.55 -8.33
CA ARG A 84 -11.33 10.85 -7.82
C ARG A 84 -12.24 11.52 -8.84
N ASP A 85 -13.29 10.85 -9.27
CA ASP A 85 -14.28 11.42 -10.17
C ASP A 85 -15.48 11.97 -9.38
N GLN A 86 -15.95 13.16 -9.77
CA GLN A 86 -17.12 13.81 -9.14
C GLN A 86 -18.38 12.92 -9.17
N GLY A 87 -18.49 12.03 -10.15
CA GLY A 87 -19.60 11.07 -10.25
C GLY A 87 -19.63 10.00 -9.16
N ASN A 88 -18.49 9.70 -8.53
CA ASN A 88 -18.39 8.71 -7.45
C ASN A 88 -18.23 9.34 -6.06
N LEU A 89 -18.20 10.67 -5.92
CA LEU A 89 -18.04 11.33 -4.63
C LEU A 89 -19.26 11.09 -3.73
N LEU A 90 -19.07 10.33 -2.65
CA LEU A 90 -20.11 10.08 -1.64
C LEU A 90 -20.31 11.28 -0.71
N GLY A 91 -19.25 12.06 -0.46
CA GLY A 91 -19.35 13.28 0.31
C GLY A 91 -18.00 13.90 0.65
N THR A 92 -18.07 15.16 1.10
CA THR A 92 -16.94 15.94 1.62
C THR A 92 -17.27 16.33 3.06
N PHE A 93 -16.37 16.05 3.99
CA PHE A 93 -16.62 16.16 5.44
C PHE A 93 -15.50 16.94 6.13
N CYS A 94 -15.85 17.71 7.14
CA CYS A 94 -14.93 18.49 7.97
C CYS A 94 -15.54 18.77 9.35
N GLY A 95 -14.80 19.37 10.27
CA GLY A 95 -15.25 19.62 11.64
C GLY A 95 -15.12 18.41 12.58
N ARG A 96 -15.95 18.37 13.63
CA ARG A 96 -15.88 17.38 14.73
C ARG A 96 -16.97 16.31 14.71
N SER A 97 -17.93 16.40 13.79
CA SER A 97 -18.97 15.37 13.68
C SER A 97 -18.46 14.23 12.80
N PRO A 98 -18.33 12.99 13.31
CA PRO A 98 -17.90 11.87 12.48
C PRO A 98 -18.90 11.63 11.34
N PRO A 99 -18.42 11.38 10.11
CA PRO A 99 -19.29 11.01 9.00
C PRO A 99 -20.08 9.73 9.32
N PRO A 100 -21.28 9.55 8.71
CA PRO A 100 -21.99 8.28 8.81
C PRO A 100 -21.17 7.15 8.15
N PRO A 101 -21.46 5.87 8.47
CA PRO A 101 -20.81 4.77 7.79
C PRO A 101 -21.18 4.74 6.30
N PHE A 102 -20.21 4.42 5.45
CA PHE A 102 -20.40 4.30 4.00
C PHE A 102 -20.27 2.86 3.57
N SER A 103 -21.11 2.46 2.61
CA SER A 103 -20.95 1.20 1.89
C SER A 103 -20.59 1.49 0.44
N SER A 104 -19.56 0.82 -0.08
CA SER A 104 -19.29 0.86 -1.52
C SER A 104 -20.30 0.01 -2.29
N ALA A 105 -20.59 0.40 -3.53
CA ALA A 105 -21.42 -0.37 -4.46
C ALA A 105 -20.68 -1.59 -5.02
N TRP A 106 -19.35 -1.57 -4.97
CA TRP A 106 -18.46 -2.60 -5.50
C TRP A 106 -17.38 -2.95 -4.48
N HIS A 107 -16.32 -3.60 -4.93
CA HIS A 107 -15.22 -4.07 -4.11
C HIS A 107 -14.10 -3.02 -3.92
N VAL A 108 -14.31 -1.78 -4.34
CA VAL A 108 -13.34 -0.69 -4.22
C VAL A 108 -13.96 0.56 -3.60
N MET A 109 -13.18 1.26 -2.78
CA MET A 109 -13.52 2.56 -2.20
C MET A 109 -12.25 3.39 -2.08
N ALA A 110 -12.29 4.65 -2.48
CA ALA A 110 -11.18 5.58 -2.27
C ALA A 110 -11.53 6.59 -1.16
N VAL A 111 -10.57 6.85 -0.28
CA VAL A 111 -10.66 7.86 0.77
C VAL A 111 -9.52 8.84 0.58
N SER A 112 -9.82 10.13 0.51
CA SER A 112 -8.82 11.18 0.34
C SER A 112 -8.95 12.22 1.43
N ILE A 113 -7.82 12.65 1.98
CA ILE A 113 -7.73 13.75 2.95
C ILE A 113 -6.94 14.89 2.32
N HIS A 114 -7.46 16.11 2.48
CA HIS A 114 -6.83 17.36 2.09
C HIS A 114 -6.79 18.27 3.31
N LEU A 115 -5.59 18.72 3.70
CA LEU A 115 -5.37 19.61 4.83
C LEU A 115 -4.69 20.87 4.30
N SER A 116 -5.17 22.05 4.68
CA SER A 116 -4.76 23.33 4.10
C SER A 116 -3.82 24.14 5.01
N VAL A 117 -3.34 25.29 4.51
CA VAL A 117 -2.39 26.19 5.24
C VAL A 117 -3.11 27.20 6.13
N LEU A 118 -4.40 27.46 5.88
CA LEU A 118 -4.97 28.77 6.21
C LEU A 118 -5.34 28.94 7.68
N LEU A 119 -4.39 29.52 8.41
CA LEU A 119 -4.51 30.24 9.68
C LEU A 119 -5.88 30.88 9.95
N HIS A 120 -6.77 30.18 10.66
CA HIS A 120 -7.85 30.82 11.42
C HIS A 120 -7.73 30.67 12.94
N HIS A 121 -6.54 30.32 13.45
CA HIS A 121 -6.23 30.45 14.88
C HIS A 121 -4.92 31.21 15.15
N PRO A 122 -4.99 32.47 15.65
CA PRO A 122 -3.84 33.34 15.87
C PRO A 122 -2.99 32.97 17.11
N HIS A 123 -3.07 31.73 17.61
CA HIS A 123 -2.42 31.32 18.85
C HIS A 123 -1.47 30.11 18.74
N HIS A 124 -1.21 29.59 17.54
CA HIS A 124 -0.25 28.51 17.35
C HIS A 124 0.95 28.99 16.53
N PRO A 125 1.99 29.60 17.15
CA PRO A 125 3.28 29.72 16.50
C PRO A 125 3.73 28.32 16.10
N CYS A 126 4.06 28.13 14.82
CA CYS A 126 4.34 26.85 14.19
C CYS A 126 5.27 25.97 15.04
N LEU A 127 4.72 24.95 15.67
CA LEU A 127 5.49 23.80 16.12
C LEU A 127 5.55 22.84 14.93
N LEU A 128 6.57 23.00 14.08
CA LEU A 128 6.90 22.06 13.02
C LEU A 128 7.21 20.70 13.66
N ALA A 129 6.35 19.72 13.43
CA ALA A 129 6.80 18.36 13.17
C ALA A 129 6.11 18.00 11.86
N ASP A 130 6.89 17.71 10.82
CA ASP A 130 6.35 17.10 9.61
C ASP A 130 5.73 15.76 10.02
N ALA A 131 4.40 15.74 10.18
CA ALA A 131 3.70 14.62 10.79
C ALA A 131 3.51 13.49 9.77
N CYS A 132 4.23 12.39 9.96
CA CYS A 132 4.26 11.28 9.03
C CYS A 132 4.16 9.96 9.81
N GLY A 133 3.62 8.92 9.16
CA GLY A 133 3.36 7.65 9.83
C GLY A 133 1.89 7.30 9.93
N GLY A 134 1.56 6.48 10.94
CA GLY A 134 0.22 6.00 11.22
C GLY A 134 0.15 4.47 11.32
N GLN A 135 -1.05 3.97 11.63
CA GLN A 135 -1.33 2.53 11.67
C GLN A 135 -1.81 2.02 10.31
N LEU A 136 -1.23 0.92 9.83
CA LEU A 136 -1.53 0.27 8.55
C LEU A 136 -1.83 -1.22 8.78
N THR A 137 -3.07 -1.67 8.58
CA THR A 137 -3.44 -3.07 8.84
C THR A 137 -3.72 -3.89 7.57
N GLY A 138 -3.28 -3.44 6.39
CA GLY A 138 -3.46 -4.13 5.10
C GLY A 138 -2.52 -5.33 4.90
N LEU A 139 -2.84 -6.23 3.96
CA LEU A 139 -1.96 -7.36 3.56
C LEU A 139 -0.78 -6.91 2.68
N SER A 140 -0.90 -5.73 2.09
CA SER A 140 0.18 -5.02 1.40
C SER A 140 -0.05 -3.51 1.50
N GLY A 141 0.96 -2.73 1.19
CA GLY A 141 0.85 -1.27 1.16
C GLY A 141 2.16 -0.59 0.77
N GLU A 142 2.10 0.74 0.67
CA GLU A 142 3.21 1.61 0.29
C GLU A 142 3.56 2.54 1.46
N ILE A 143 4.85 2.85 1.61
CA ILE A 143 5.39 3.75 2.61
C ILE A 143 6.43 4.65 1.95
N THR A 144 6.33 5.95 2.18
CA THR A 144 7.24 6.96 1.64
C THR A 144 7.72 7.89 2.73
N SER A 145 8.95 8.39 2.59
CA SER A 145 9.41 9.53 3.39
C SER A 145 8.55 10.76 3.11
N PRO A 146 8.46 11.72 4.06
CA PRO A 146 7.74 12.96 3.82
C PRO A 146 8.26 13.65 2.54
N ARG A 147 7.33 14.22 1.76
CA ARG A 147 7.57 14.92 0.49
C ARG A 147 8.21 14.09 -0.65
N TYR A 148 8.38 12.78 -0.50
CA TYR A 148 8.96 11.95 -1.57
C TYR A 148 8.26 12.19 -2.93
N PRO A 149 9.01 12.40 -4.04
CA PRO A 149 10.46 12.23 -4.21
C PRO A 149 11.30 13.50 -3.95
N GLU A 150 10.71 14.56 -3.41
CA GLU A 150 11.45 15.75 -2.97
C GLU A 150 12.26 15.48 -1.71
N SER A 151 13.12 16.43 -1.34
CA SER A 151 13.97 16.29 -0.16
C SER A 151 13.13 16.25 1.12
N TYR A 152 13.34 15.23 1.95
CA TYR A 152 12.64 15.11 3.23
C TYR A 152 13.08 16.22 4.20
N PRO A 153 12.26 16.51 5.22
CA PRO A 153 12.53 17.56 6.18
C PRO A 153 13.59 17.20 7.19
N ASN A 154 14.32 18.22 7.64
CA ASN A 154 15.14 18.15 8.84
C ASN A 154 14.21 18.01 10.06
N ASP A 155 14.73 17.41 11.14
CA ASP A 155 14.03 17.19 12.42
C ASP A 155 12.70 16.42 12.26
N ALA A 156 12.60 15.56 11.25
CA ALA A 156 11.41 14.75 10.99
C ALA A 156 11.44 13.45 11.80
N GLU A 157 10.30 13.09 12.39
CA GLU A 157 10.13 11.81 13.08
C GLU A 157 8.84 11.12 12.57
N CYS A 158 9.00 10.07 11.77
CA CYS A 158 7.89 9.29 11.24
C CYS A 158 7.81 7.91 11.89
N ARG A 159 6.59 7.45 12.19
CA ARG A 159 6.36 6.11 12.75
C ARG A 159 5.22 5.37 12.04
N TRP A 160 5.54 4.30 11.33
CA TRP A 160 4.54 3.42 10.71
C TRP A 160 4.43 2.11 11.49
N SER A 161 3.24 1.84 12.03
CA SER A 161 2.92 0.58 12.70
C SER A 161 2.09 -0.29 11.75
N ILE A 162 2.65 -1.42 11.33
CA ILE A 162 2.05 -2.31 10.33
C ILE A 162 1.56 -3.60 11.01
N GLY A 163 0.32 -4.02 10.71
CA GLY A 163 -0.27 -5.30 11.12
C GLY A 163 -1.61 -5.16 11.86
N GLY A 164 -2.33 -6.29 12.05
CA GLY A 164 -3.46 -6.37 12.99
C GLY A 164 -4.86 -6.74 12.48
N ALA A 165 -5.10 -7.02 11.19
CA ALA A 165 -6.48 -7.31 10.74
C ALA A 165 -6.66 -8.36 9.61
N GLY A 166 -5.62 -9.08 9.21
CA GLY A 166 -5.81 -10.10 8.15
C GLY A 166 -4.63 -10.99 7.80
N GLY A 167 -3.39 -10.63 8.17
CA GLY A 167 -2.21 -11.47 7.95
C GLY A 167 -1.85 -12.25 9.21
N SER A 168 -1.74 -13.58 9.07
CA SER A 168 -1.19 -14.44 10.13
C SER A 168 0.31 -14.70 9.95
N GLY A 169 0.80 -14.47 8.72
CA GLY A 169 2.17 -14.65 8.32
C GLY A 169 3.11 -13.46 8.57
N PRO A 170 4.43 -13.69 8.43
CA PRO A 170 5.44 -12.64 8.52
C PRO A 170 5.27 -11.59 7.42
N LEU A 171 5.65 -10.34 7.65
CA LEU A 171 5.64 -9.26 6.66
C LEU A 171 7.01 -9.14 5.98
N THR A 172 7.01 -9.04 4.65
CA THR A 172 8.16 -8.59 3.86
C THR A 172 8.10 -7.08 3.65
N LEU A 173 9.24 -6.41 3.83
CA LEU A 173 9.47 -5.01 3.45
C LEU A 173 10.55 -4.93 2.35
N VAL A 174 10.28 -4.14 1.31
CA VAL A 174 11.18 -3.92 0.17
C VAL A 174 11.28 -2.43 -0.15
N PHE A 175 12.49 -1.88 -0.08
CA PHE A 175 12.80 -0.52 -0.55
C PHE A 175 13.06 -0.52 -2.06
N VAL A 176 12.37 0.36 -2.79
CA VAL A 176 12.58 0.55 -4.24
C VAL A 176 13.45 1.77 -4.53
N ASP A 177 13.45 2.75 -3.64
CA ASP A 177 14.32 3.93 -3.68
C ASP A 177 14.77 4.27 -2.25
N PHE A 178 16.01 4.72 -2.11
CA PHE A 178 16.61 5.02 -0.82
C PHE A 178 17.78 5.99 -0.96
N GLN A 179 17.61 7.20 -0.41
CA GLN A 179 18.62 8.23 -0.32
C GLN A 179 18.40 9.03 0.96
N VAL A 180 19.02 8.56 2.04
CA VAL A 180 18.99 9.18 3.37
C VAL A 180 20.40 9.68 3.69
N GLU A 181 20.55 10.75 4.45
CA GLU A 181 21.86 11.26 4.83
C GLU A 181 22.70 10.16 5.47
N GLY A 182 23.93 9.99 5.00
CA GLY A 182 24.85 8.99 5.53
C GLY A 182 25.72 9.55 6.65
N GLY A 183 25.97 8.74 7.66
CA GLY A 183 26.90 9.06 8.74
C GLY A 183 27.51 7.81 9.35
N HIS A 184 28.56 7.96 10.16
CA HIS A 184 29.14 6.83 10.88
C HIS A 184 28.08 6.19 11.80
N GLY A 185 27.74 4.93 11.54
CA GLY A 185 26.70 4.22 12.29
C GLY A 185 25.27 4.73 12.06
N CYS A 186 25.03 5.56 11.03
CA CYS A 186 23.75 6.23 10.78
C CYS A 186 23.28 7.09 11.97
N GLY A 187 24.22 7.87 12.53
CA GLY A 187 23.95 8.75 13.67
C GLY A 187 23.31 10.09 13.35
N PHE A 188 23.19 10.45 12.07
CA PHE A 188 22.43 11.62 11.59
C PHE A 188 21.01 11.14 11.26
N ASP A 189 20.71 10.98 9.97
CA ASP A 189 19.42 10.46 9.52
C ASP A 189 19.42 8.93 9.39
N TYR A 190 18.28 8.31 9.67
CA TYR A 190 18.15 6.86 9.56
C TYR A 190 16.71 6.37 9.38
N VAL A 191 16.60 5.17 8.79
CA VAL A 191 15.41 4.33 8.84
C VAL A 191 15.72 3.11 9.70
N ALA A 192 14.97 2.95 10.80
CA ALA A 192 15.03 1.81 11.69
C ALA A 192 13.80 0.91 11.50
N ILE A 193 14.02 -0.40 11.48
CA ILE A 193 12.96 -1.40 11.30
C ILE A 193 12.99 -2.35 12.49
N PHE A 194 11.82 -2.60 13.08
CA PHE A 194 11.66 -3.43 14.27
C PHE A 194 10.67 -4.56 14.02
N ASP A 195 10.99 -5.75 14.54
CA ASP A 195 10.23 -6.99 14.43
C ASP A 195 9.10 -7.06 15.46
N GLY A 196 8.12 -6.19 15.31
CA GLY A 196 6.97 -6.10 16.21
C GLY A 196 6.40 -4.68 16.27
N PRO A 197 5.36 -4.47 17.08
CA PRO A 197 4.59 -3.22 17.07
C PRO A 197 5.26 -2.07 17.82
N THR A 198 6.36 -2.29 18.54
CA THR A 198 6.96 -1.28 19.45
C THR A 198 8.46 -1.12 19.25
N PRO A 199 9.06 0.02 19.65
CA PRO A 199 10.52 0.20 19.61
C PRO A 199 11.29 -0.73 20.56
N ALA A 200 10.61 -1.41 21.48
CA ALA A 200 11.20 -2.43 22.36
C ALA A 200 11.36 -3.79 21.66
N SER A 201 10.74 -3.98 20.49
CA SER A 201 10.87 -5.19 19.69
C SER A 201 12.28 -5.32 19.08
N PRO A 202 12.72 -6.53 18.67
CA PRO A 202 14.04 -6.71 18.07
C PRO A 202 14.25 -5.82 16.82
N ARG A 203 15.37 -5.10 16.74
CA ARG A 203 15.70 -4.25 15.59
C ARG A 203 16.24 -5.11 14.44
N LEU A 204 15.50 -5.17 13.33
CA LEU A 204 15.87 -5.89 12.11
C LEU A 204 16.86 -5.13 11.25
N GLY A 205 16.82 -3.79 11.30
CA GLY A 205 17.65 -2.95 10.45
C GLY A 205 17.78 -1.52 10.95
N HIS A 206 18.88 -0.89 10.56
CA HIS A 206 19.19 0.52 10.82
C HIS A 206 20.01 1.04 9.63
N TYR A 207 19.39 1.86 8.79
CA TYR A 207 19.91 2.16 7.46
C TYR A 207 19.96 3.66 7.19
N CYS A 208 20.97 4.08 6.44
CA CYS A 208 21.20 5.43 5.99
C CYS A 208 22.10 5.43 4.74
N GLY A 209 22.36 6.59 4.15
CA GLY A 209 23.11 6.72 2.91
C GLY A 209 22.28 6.41 1.65
N ASN A 210 22.98 6.05 0.57
CA ASN A 210 22.38 5.87 -0.76
C ASN A 210 22.27 4.39 -1.17
N ALA A 211 22.75 3.47 -0.33
CA ALA A 211 22.66 2.04 -0.60
C ALA A 211 21.27 1.55 -0.20
N ARG A 212 20.55 0.93 -1.14
CA ARG A 212 19.23 0.37 -0.84
C ARG A 212 19.32 -0.70 0.25
N PRO A 213 18.49 -0.61 1.31
CA PRO A 213 18.42 -1.66 2.32
C PRO A 213 18.07 -3.02 1.71
N PRO A 214 18.58 -4.12 2.29
CA PRO A 214 18.20 -5.45 1.86
C PRO A 214 16.73 -5.71 2.16
N ARG A 215 16.14 -6.65 1.42
CA ARG A 215 14.80 -7.17 1.70
C ARG A 215 14.73 -7.66 3.15
N THR A 216 13.75 -7.15 3.90
CA THR A 216 13.52 -7.53 5.30
C THR A 216 12.29 -8.40 5.40
N ILE A 217 12.33 -9.42 6.25
CA ILE A 217 11.18 -10.28 6.59
C ILE A 217 11.07 -10.28 8.11
N SER A 218 9.90 -9.94 8.65
CA SER A 218 9.65 -10.03 10.09
C SER A 218 9.49 -11.49 10.54
N SER A 219 9.62 -11.77 11.83
CA SER A 219 9.21 -13.06 12.42
C SER A 219 7.77 -13.02 12.94
N THR A 220 7.20 -11.82 13.09
CA THR A 220 5.84 -11.59 13.57
C THR A 220 4.95 -10.99 12.47
N PRO A 221 3.60 -11.02 12.58
CA PRO A 221 2.69 -10.31 11.67
C PRO A 221 2.69 -8.79 11.88
N HIS A 222 3.71 -8.25 12.56
CA HIS A 222 3.83 -6.85 12.90
C HIS A 222 5.21 -6.30 12.52
N LEU A 223 5.22 -5.09 11.99
CA LEU A 223 6.45 -4.32 11.74
C LEU A 223 6.26 -2.90 12.25
N LEU A 224 7.30 -2.37 12.90
CA LEU A 224 7.39 -0.94 13.19
C LEU A 224 8.56 -0.37 12.39
N ILE A 225 8.26 0.69 11.63
CA ILE A 225 9.26 1.43 10.86
C ILE A 225 9.34 2.85 11.43
N ILE A 226 10.55 3.27 11.76
CA ILE A 226 10.85 4.62 12.25
C ILE A 226 11.80 5.29 11.28
N PHE A 227 11.44 6.48 10.81
CA PHE A 227 12.36 7.37 10.09
C PHE A 227 12.63 8.58 10.97
N ASN A 228 13.90 8.93 11.12
CA ASN A 228 14.33 10.08 11.90
C ASN A 228 15.37 10.87 11.10
N SER A 229 15.24 12.19 11.06
CA SER A 229 16.26 13.10 10.52
C SER A 229 16.73 14.12 11.56
N ASP A 230 17.95 14.61 11.39
CA ASP A 230 18.56 15.64 12.24
C ASP A 230 18.29 17.06 11.71
N PHE A 231 18.92 18.07 12.32
CA PHE A 231 18.67 19.49 12.02
C PHE A 231 19.15 19.95 10.63
N ASN A 232 19.88 19.12 9.87
CA ASN A 232 20.41 19.51 8.56
C ASN A 232 20.53 18.35 7.54
N ILE A 233 20.70 18.70 6.26
CA ILE A 233 21.00 17.78 5.15
C ILE A 233 19.91 16.72 4.88
N GLY A 234 18.84 17.13 4.19
CA GLY A 234 17.85 16.21 3.64
C GLY A 234 18.24 15.56 2.30
N GLY A 235 18.11 14.23 2.19
CA GLY A 235 18.12 13.49 0.92
C GLY A 235 16.74 13.40 0.25
N ARG A 236 16.64 12.79 -0.94
CA ARG A 236 15.34 12.51 -1.60
C ARG A 236 14.45 11.55 -0.80
N GLY A 237 15.02 10.87 0.20
CA GLY A 237 14.32 9.97 1.09
C GLY A 237 14.11 8.60 0.50
N PHE A 238 12.99 7.97 0.81
CA PHE A 238 12.78 6.57 0.46
C PHE A 238 11.36 6.28 0.03
N LYS A 239 11.25 5.21 -0.75
CA LYS A 239 9.99 4.57 -1.10
C LYS A 239 10.10 3.07 -0.86
N ALA A 240 9.17 2.53 -0.09
CA ALA A 240 9.13 1.14 0.29
C ALA A 240 7.72 0.55 0.15
N TYR A 241 7.68 -0.76 0.00
CA TYR A 241 6.45 -1.53 -0.03
C TYR A 241 6.52 -2.63 1.00
N PHE A 242 5.42 -2.90 1.68
CA PHE A 242 5.27 -4.07 2.52
C PHE A 242 4.21 -5.01 1.96
N TYR A 243 4.36 -6.30 2.24
CA TYR A 243 3.39 -7.35 1.92
C TYR A 243 3.61 -8.56 2.82
N SER A 244 2.57 -9.32 3.14
CA SER A 244 2.70 -10.57 3.92
C SER A 244 3.51 -11.62 3.15
N ALA A 245 4.69 -11.97 3.67
CA ALA A 245 5.60 -13.00 3.17
C ALA A 245 4.99 -14.39 3.39
N GLY A 246 4.67 -15.08 2.30
CA GLY A 246 4.00 -16.38 2.32
C GLY A 246 2.50 -16.30 2.01
N GLU A 247 1.93 -15.11 1.86
CA GLU A 247 0.49 -14.90 1.66
C GLU A 247 0.17 -13.95 0.49
N CYS A 248 0.82 -14.15 -0.67
CA CYS A 248 0.02 -14.11 -1.91
C CYS A 248 -0.47 -15.52 -2.26
N GLN A 249 -0.52 -16.39 -1.25
CA GLN A 249 -1.23 -17.66 -1.23
C GLN A 249 -2.66 -17.39 -0.74
N GLU A 250 -3.61 -17.33 -1.66
CA GLU A 250 -5.02 -17.07 -1.34
C GLU A 250 -5.86 -18.30 -1.67
N VAL A 251 -6.78 -18.66 -0.78
CA VAL A 251 -7.74 -19.74 -1.00
C VAL A 251 -9.13 -19.15 -1.18
N PHE A 252 -9.72 -19.38 -2.35
CA PHE A 252 -11.08 -18.95 -2.66
C PHE A 252 -12.04 -20.12 -2.58
N THR A 253 -13.11 -19.96 -1.79
CA THR A 253 -14.18 -20.96 -1.66
C THR A 253 -15.52 -20.48 -2.23
N ALA A 254 -15.60 -19.22 -2.65
CA ALA A 254 -16.77 -18.64 -3.29
C ALA A 254 -16.91 -19.16 -4.74
N ILE A 255 -18.14 -19.31 -5.22
CA ILE A 255 -18.42 -19.75 -6.60
C ILE A 255 -18.09 -18.69 -7.67
N LYS A 256 -17.62 -17.52 -7.28
CA LYS A 256 -17.16 -16.46 -8.17
C LYS A 256 -16.23 -15.56 -7.37
N GLY A 257 -15.30 -14.92 -8.04
CA GLY A 257 -14.41 -13.94 -7.44
C GLY A 257 -13.39 -13.42 -8.44
N ASN A 258 -12.53 -12.53 -7.98
CA ASN A 258 -11.40 -12.03 -8.75
C ASN A 258 -10.19 -11.83 -7.85
N PHE A 259 -9.04 -11.66 -8.48
CA PHE A 259 -7.80 -11.29 -7.85
C PHE A 259 -6.85 -10.69 -8.88
N SER A 260 -5.83 -9.99 -8.40
CA SER A 260 -4.83 -9.37 -9.25
C SER A 260 -3.43 -9.65 -8.72
N SER A 261 -2.43 -9.56 -9.58
CA SER A 261 -1.03 -9.63 -9.14
C SER A 261 -0.71 -8.50 -8.15
N PRO A 262 0.26 -8.70 -7.24
CA PRO A 262 0.63 -7.67 -6.28
C PRO A 262 0.96 -6.33 -6.95
N ARG A 263 0.46 -5.23 -6.37
CA ARG A 263 0.62 -3.84 -6.84
C ARG A 263 -0.11 -3.46 -8.13
N TYR A 264 -0.84 -4.36 -8.78
CA TYR A 264 -1.61 -4.04 -9.99
C TYR A 264 -2.49 -2.78 -9.79
N PRO A 265 -2.53 -1.81 -10.74
CA PRO A 265 -1.91 -1.82 -12.07
C PRO A 265 -0.45 -1.32 -12.11
N ASN A 266 0.17 -1.05 -10.95
CA ASN A 266 1.59 -0.76 -10.86
C ASN A 266 2.43 -2.04 -10.97
N PHE A 267 3.74 -1.88 -11.13
CA PHE A 267 4.61 -3.01 -11.42
C PHE A 267 4.71 -3.99 -10.25
N TYR A 268 4.54 -5.29 -10.54
CA TYR A 268 4.68 -6.33 -9.51
C TYR A 268 6.12 -6.39 -8.98
N PRO A 269 6.34 -6.81 -7.72
CA PRO A 269 7.68 -7.05 -7.19
C PRO A 269 8.41 -8.18 -7.92
N ASN A 270 9.74 -8.11 -7.98
CA ASN A 270 10.61 -9.20 -8.43
C ASN A 270 10.77 -10.28 -7.34
N ASN A 271 11.19 -11.49 -7.72
CA ASN A 271 11.38 -12.67 -6.86
C ASN A 271 10.13 -13.13 -6.09
N LEU A 272 8.97 -13.10 -6.74
CA LEU A 272 7.72 -13.57 -6.18
C LEU A 272 7.41 -15.01 -6.58
N LYS A 273 6.76 -15.72 -5.65
CA LYS A 273 6.00 -16.93 -5.92
C LYS A 273 4.63 -16.79 -5.26
N CYS A 274 3.61 -16.44 -6.03
CA CYS A 274 2.23 -16.27 -5.55
C CYS A 274 1.33 -17.41 -6.00
N GLN A 275 0.35 -17.78 -5.19
CA GLN A 275 -0.55 -18.89 -5.47
C GLN A 275 -2.00 -18.51 -5.18
N TRP A 276 -2.91 -18.74 -6.11
CA TRP A 276 -4.34 -18.56 -5.89
C TRP A 276 -5.04 -19.90 -6.10
N SER A 277 -5.52 -20.50 -5.00
CA SER A 277 -6.19 -21.79 -4.97
C SER A 277 -7.70 -21.58 -4.92
N ILE A 278 -8.41 -21.96 -5.96
CA ILE A 278 -9.87 -21.90 -6.02
C ILE A 278 -10.40 -23.29 -5.70
N GLN A 279 -11.26 -23.41 -4.69
CA GLN A 279 -11.80 -24.65 -4.17
C GLN A 279 -13.32 -24.56 -4.07
N LEU A 280 -14.02 -25.11 -5.06
CA LEU A 280 -15.47 -25.09 -5.15
C LEU A 280 -16.10 -26.38 -4.58
N PRO A 281 -17.41 -26.37 -4.28
CA PRO A 281 -18.14 -27.59 -3.93
C PRO A 281 -18.07 -28.66 -5.02
N SER A 282 -18.26 -29.93 -4.63
CA SER A 282 -18.30 -31.05 -5.58
C SER A 282 -19.38 -30.84 -6.65
N GLY A 283 -19.07 -31.22 -7.89
CA GLY A 283 -19.93 -31.03 -9.06
C GLY A 283 -19.85 -29.63 -9.69
N TYR A 284 -18.94 -28.76 -9.24
CA TYR A 284 -18.60 -27.52 -9.93
C TYR A 284 -17.26 -27.65 -10.68
N ARG A 285 -17.09 -26.80 -11.69
CA ARG A 285 -15.86 -26.57 -12.44
C ARG A 285 -15.54 -25.08 -12.42
N VAL A 286 -14.26 -24.76 -12.25
CA VAL A 286 -13.75 -23.39 -12.20
C VAL A 286 -13.47 -22.95 -13.63
N LYS A 287 -14.07 -21.83 -14.05
CA LYS A 287 -13.73 -21.14 -15.29
C LYS A 287 -13.09 -19.80 -14.97
N VAL A 288 -11.86 -19.60 -15.44
CA VAL A 288 -11.01 -18.44 -15.23
C VAL A 288 -11.03 -17.57 -16.49
N PHE A 289 -11.18 -16.27 -16.29
CA PHE A 289 -11.14 -15.23 -17.31
C PHE A 289 -10.05 -14.25 -16.93
N PHE A 290 -9.22 -13.89 -17.90
CA PHE A 290 -8.22 -12.87 -17.68
C PHE A 290 -8.76 -11.55 -18.23
N LEU A 291 -8.73 -10.52 -17.39
CA LEU A 291 -9.25 -9.19 -17.71
C LEU A 291 -8.14 -8.28 -18.25
N ASP A 292 -6.94 -8.40 -17.66
CA ASP A 292 -5.71 -7.75 -18.12
C ASP A 292 -4.52 -8.64 -17.76
N MET A 293 -3.48 -8.64 -18.59
CA MET A 293 -2.21 -9.28 -18.29
C MET A 293 -1.07 -8.65 -19.09
N GLU A 294 -0.04 -8.26 -18.35
CA GLU A 294 1.24 -7.81 -18.85
C GLU A 294 2.33 -8.28 -17.90
N LEU A 295 2.98 -9.39 -18.23
CA LEU A 295 4.18 -9.92 -17.57
C LEU A 295 5.42 -9.67 -18.45
N GLU A 296 6.61 -9.97 -17.92
CA GLU A 296 7.81 -10.04 -18.75
C GLU A 296 7.60 -11.00 -19.93
N GLY A 297 8.16 -10.66 -21.08
CA GLY A 297 7.99 -11.44 -22.30
C GLY A 297 8.78 -12.74 -22.31
N ARG A 298 8.67 -13.46 -23.42
CA ARG A 298 9.43 -14.70 -23.66
C ARG A 298 10.93 -14.44 -23.62
N SER A 299 11.67 -15.42 -23.10
CA SER A 299 13.11 -15.48 -23.19
C SER A 299 13.57 -15.41 -24.64
N SER A 300 14.46 -14.48 -24.94
CA SER A 300 15.04 -14.34 -26.28
C SER A 300 15.91 -15.54 -26.67
N LEU A 301 16.32 -16.36 -25.69
CA LEU A 301 17.17 -17.54 -25.89
C LEU A 301 16.36 -18.80 -26.20
N THR A 302 15.26 -19.03 -25.46
CA THR A 302 14.49 -20.28 -25.53
C THR A 302 13.14 -20.10 -26.24
N GLY A 303 12.67 -18.86 -26.39
CA GLY A 303 11.31 -18.57 -26.86
C GLY A 303 10.22 -18.99 -25.86
N ALA A 304 10.57 -19.41 -24.65
CA ALA A 304 9.65 -19.83 -23.61
C ALA A 304 9.48 -18.76 -22.53
N CYS A 305 8.46 -18.93 -21.69
CA CYS A 305 8.16 -18.04 -20.57
C CYS A 305 9.03 -18.39 -19.34
N ASP A 306 10.35 -18.28 -19.48
CA ASP A 306 11.31 -18.70 -18.45
C ASP A 306 11.57 -17.65 -17.37
N TYR A 307 11.25 -16.38 -17.67
CA TYR A 307 11.35 -15.28 -16.71
C TYR A 307 10.07 -15.24 -15.87
N ASP A 308 9.33 -14.14 -15.93
CA ASP A 308 8.04 -14.01 -15.27
C ASP A 308 6.94 -14.78 -16.01
N HIS A 309 6.21 -15.61 -15.28
CA HIS A 309 5.12 -16.38 -15.85
C HIS A 309 4.01 -16.66 -14.85
N LEU A 310 2.81 -16.85 -15.40
CA LEU A 310 1.64 -17.32 -14.68
C LEU A 310 1.30 -18.72 -15.21
N ALA A 311 1.10 -19.68 -14.30
CA ALA A 311 0.73 -21.05 -14.62
C ALA A 311 -0.61 -21.40 -13.98
N ALA A 312 -1.48 -22.13 -14.68
CA ALA A 312 -2.71 -22.68 -14.13
C ALA A 312 -2.65 -24.21 -14.11
N PHE A 313 -3.09 -24.82 -13.01
CA PHE A 313 -3.11 -26.26 -12.81
C PHE A 313 -4.54 -26.72 -12.47
N ASP A 314 -4.93 -27.86 -13.02
CA ASP A 314 -6.17 -28.54 -12.67
C ASP A 314 -5.99 -29.30 -11.35
N GLY A 315 -6.73 -28.88 -10.33
CA GLY A 315 -6.54 -29.33 -8.95
C GLY A 315 -5.94 -28.26 -8.04
N GLY A 316 -5.74 -28.60 -6.76
CA GLY A 316 -5.21 -27.69 -5.74
C GLY A 316 -3.68 -27.65 -5.59
N ALA A 317 -2.91 -28.25 -6.50
CA ALA A 317 -1.46 -28.39 -6.36
C ALA A 317 -0.70 -28.29 -7.70
N GLU A 318 0.57 -27.87 -7.63
CA GLU A 318 1.47 -27.72 -8.80
C GLU A 318 1.86 -29.06 -9.47
N ASN A 319 1.56 -30.19 -8.83
CA ASN A 319 1.66 -31.51 -9.45
C ASN A 319 0.44 -31.87 -10.32
N GLY A 320 -0.57 -31.00 -10.37
CA GLY A 320 -1.77 -31.15 -11.17
C GLY A 320 -1.49 -31.04 -12.68
N SER A 321 -2.52 -31.30 -13.48
CA SER A 321 -2.40 -31.15 -14.93
C SER A 321 -2.29 -29.68 -15.31
N LEU A 322 -1.23 -29.28 -16.02
CA LEU A 322 -1.05 -27.91 -16.47
C LEU A 322 -2.15 -27.54 -17.48
N LEU A 323 -2.98 -26.56 -17.13
CA LEU A 323 -4.05 -26.02 -17.96
C LEU A 323 -3.57 -24.89 -18.86
N GLY A 324 -2.52 -24.17 -18.44
CA GLY A 324 -1.86 -23.18 -19.28
C GLY A 324 -0.70 -22.49 -18.57
N HIS A 325 0.09 -21.78 -19.37
CA HIS A 325 1.34 -21.15 -18.98
C HIS A 325 1.56 -19.91 -19.84
N TRP A 326 1.57 -18.74 -19.23
CA TRP A 326 1.51 -17.46 -19.93
C TRP A 326 2.58 -16.49 -19.45
N CYS A 327 3.04 -15.64 -20.35
CA CYS A 327 3.90 -14.49 -20.09
C CYS A 327 3.62 -13.38 -21.11
N GLY A 328 4.28 -12.23 -20.99
CA GLY A 328 4.07 -11.11 -21.90
C GLY A 328 2.65 -10.55 -21.87
N ARG A 329 2.13 -10.20 -23.05
CA ARG A 329 0.74 -9.75 -23.30
C ARG A 329 -0.01 -10.75 -24.18
N GLU A 330 0.22 -12.05 -23.95
CA GLU A 330 -0.39 -13.10 -24.76
C GLU A 330 -1.92 -13.09 -24.64
N SER A 331 -2.62 -13.51 -25.70
CA SER A 331 -4.08 -13.56 -25.74
C SER A 331 -4.61 -14.60 -24.76
N LEU A 332 -5.57 -14.21 -23.93
CA LEU A 332 -5.97 -14.94 -22.74
C LEU A 332 -7.32 -15.62 -22.94
N GLU A 333 -7.31 -16.74 -23.66
CA GLU A 333 -8.49 -17.59 -23.74
C GLU A 333 -8.91 -18.07 -22.34
N PRO A 334 -10.21 -18.02 -21.98
CA PRO A 334 -10.67 -18.48 -20.69
C PRO A 334 -10.36 -19.96 -20.45
N VAL A 335 -9.84 -20.27 -19.27
CA VAL A 335 -9.41 -21.63 -18.89
C VAL A 335 -10.46 -22.26 -18.01
N THR A 336 -10.80 -23.53 -18.26
CA THR A 336 -11.79 -24.27 -17.44
C THR A 336 -11.15 -25.51 -16.84
N SER A 337 -11.21 -25.66 -15.51
CA SER A 337 -10.74 -26.85 -14.80
C SER A 337 -11.61 -28.06 -15.15
N ARG A 338 -11.09 -29.28 -14.94
CA ARG A 338 -11.88 -30.52 -15.00
C ARG A 338 -12.33 -30.95 -13.60
N SER A 339 -11.62 -30.51 -12.56
CA SER A 339 -11.99 -30.73 -11.16
C SER A 339 -12.72 -29.52 -10.57
N ASN A 340 -13.21 -29.66 -9.34
CA ASN A 340 -13.75 -28.57 -8.53
C ASN A 340 -12.66 -27.66 -7.93
N GLN A 341 -11.40 -27.87 -8.30
CA GLN A 341 -10.26 -27.10 -7.82
C GLN A 341 -9.42 -26.57 -8.98
N LEU A 342 -8.84 -25.40 -8.81
CA LEU A 342 -7.88 -24.82 -9.76
C LEU A 342 -6.84 -24.02 -9.00
N LEU A 343 -5.57 -24.19 -9.37
CA LEU A 343 -4.46 -23.45 -8.79
C LEU A 343 -3.83 -22.55 -9.86
N LEU A 344 -3.68 -21.27 -9.56
CA LEU A 344 -2.90 -20.31 -10.36
C LEU A 344 -1.63 -19.94 -9.61
N VAL A 345 -0.49 -19.94 -10.30
CA VAL A 345 0.83 -19.65 -9.69
C VAL A 345 1.58 -18.62 -10.51
N LEU A 346 1.87 -17.46 -9.92
CA LEU A 346 2.75 -16.45 -10.49
C LEU A 346 4.17 -16.65 -9.98
N HIS A 347 5.11 -16.79 -10.91
CA HIS A 347 6.54 -16.76 -10.65
C HIS A 347 7.13 -15.51 -11.27
N THR A 348 7.96 -14.79 -10.53
CA THR A 348 8.73 -13.66 -11.07
C THR A 348 10.22 -13.81 -10.78
N ASP A 349 11.06 -13.41 -11.72
CA ASP A 349 12.51 -13.54 -11.65
C ASP A 349 13.14 -12.34 -10.90
N ARG A 350 14.46 -12.16 -11.02
CA ARG A 350 15.18 -11.08 -10.30
C ARG A 350 15.00 -9.70 -10.93
N ASN A 351 14.59 -9.61 -12.18
CA ASN A 351 14.62 -8.41 -13.01
C ASN A 351 13.25 -8.12 -13.65
N THR A 352 13.17 -7.00 -14.37
CA THR A 352 12.08 -6.66 -15.31
C THR A 352 10.63 -6.94 -14.89
N ALA A 353 10.10 -6.19 -13.93
CA ALA A 353 8.65 -6.21 -13.67
C ALA A 353 7.82 -5.45 -14.73
N LYS A 354 6.56 -5.85 -14.85
CA LYS A 354 5.50 -5.19 -15.64
C LYS A 354 4.26 -4.95 -14.77
N ARG A 355 3.19 -4.41 -15.36
CA ARG A 355 1.95 -4.03 -14.64
C ARG A 355 1.22 -5.21 -13.99
N GLY A 356 1.48 -6.44 -14.42
CA GLY A 356 0.92 -7.64 -13.83
C GLY A 356 -0.39 -8.05 -14.47
N PHE A 357 -1.31 -8.63 -13.71
CA PHE A 357 -2.56 -9.15 -14.25
C PHE A 357 -3.76 -8.90 -13.32
N SER A 358 -4.95 -9.00 -13.91
CA SER A 358 -6.23 -9.05 -13.23
C SER A 358 -7.05 -10.21 -13.79
N ILE A 359 -7.55 -11.07 -12.90
CA ILE A 359 -8.23 -12.32 -13.23
C ILE A 359 -9.54 -12.42 -12.48
N ALA A 360 -10.59 -12.86 -13.18
CA ALA A 360 -11.86 -13.24 -12.59
C ALA A 360 -12.12 -14.74 -12.79
N TYR A 361 -12.90 -15.37 -11.92
CA TYR A 361 -13.33 -16.75 -12.10
C TYR A 361 -14.79 -16.93 -11.70
N VAL A 362 -15.42 -17.96 -12.27
CA VAL A 362 -16.76 -18.42 -11.92
C VAL A 362 -16.80 -19.94 -11.83
N GLY A 363 -17.65 -20.44 -10.95
CA GLY A 363 -18.00 -21.83 -10.79
C GLY A 363 -19.27 -22.15 -11.56
N GLY A 364 -19.16 -23.02 -12.56
CA GLY A 364 -20.31 -23.62 -13.25
C GLY A 364 -20.49 -25.08 -12.84
N LYS A 365 -21.71 -25.60 -12.87
CA LYS A 365 -21.95 -27.04 -12.72
C LYS A 365 -21.72 -27.79 -14.03
#